data_AF-A0A965XNH7-F1
#
_entry.id   AF-A0A965XNH7-F1
#
_cell.length_a   1.000
_cell.length_b   1.000
_cell.length_c   1.000
_cell.angle_alpha   90.00
_cell.angle_beta   90.00
_cell.angle_gamma   90.00
#
_symmetry.space_group_name_H-M   'P 1'
#
loop_
_entity.id
_entity.type
_entity.pdbx_description
1 polymer ?
#
loop_
_entity_poly.entity_id
_entity_poly.type
_entity_poly.pdbx_seq_one_letter_code
_entity_poly.pdbx_strand_id
1 'polypeptide(L)' 'MSSRKNAWVNALFLMVTLGINTLGALGIINGLSQKEVSDMFPTLITPSPSTFSIWSVIYSLLIASVLVMIIK' A
#
# COMPACT_ATOMS: atom_id res chain seq x y z
N MET A 1 -16.58 -12.95 17.02
CA MET A 1 -16.94 -12.43 15.67
C MET A 1 -16.91 -13.59 14.69
N SER A 2 -17.80 -13.66 13.69
CA SER A 2 -17.72 -14.74 12.68
C SER A 2 -16.58 -14.47 11.69
N SER A 3 -15.92 -15.53 11.19
CA SER A 3 -14.80 -15.42 10.25
C SER A 3 -15.16 -14.60 9.00
N ARG A 4 -16.40 -14.74 8.50
CA ARG A 4 -16.93 -13.97 7.37
C ARG A 4 -17.00 -12.46 7.65
N LYS A 5 -17.40 -12.06 8.86
CA LYS A 5 -17.44 -10.64 9.26
C LYS A 5 -16.03 -10.05 9.30
N ASN A 6 -15.06 -10.81 9.83
CA ASN A 6 -13.66 -10.38 9.86
C ASN A 6 -13.08 -10.19 8.45
N ALA A 7 -13.42 -11.07 7.50
CA ALA A 7 -12.97 -10.95 6.12
C ALA A 7 -13.42 -9.64 5.45
N TRP A 8 -14.69 -9.26 5.64
CA TRP A 8 -15.22 -8.00 5.12
C TRP A 8 -14.62 -6.76 5.79
N VAL A 9 -14.38 -6.82 7.11
CA VAL A 9 -13.68 -5.77 7.83
C VAL A 9 -12.25 -5.58 7.29
N ASN A 10 -11.51 -6.68 7.10
CA ASN A 10 -10.17 -6.65 6.49
C ASN A 10 -10.20 -6.09 5.07
N ALA A 11 -11.20 -6.44 4.26
CA ALA A 11 -11.37 -5.89 2.91
C ALA A 11 -11.57 -4.37 2.93
N LEU A 12 -12.41 -3.86 3.83
CA LEU A 12 -12.63 -2.43 3.99
C LEU A 12 -11.33 -1.71 4.37
N PHE A 13 -10.61 -2.21 5.38
CA PHE A 13 -9.34 -1.62 5.78
C PHE A 13 -8.30 -1.66 4.65
N LEU A 14 -8.22 -2.76 3.91
CA LEU A 14 -7.33 -2.86 2.76
C LEU A 14 -7.67 -1.81 1.69
N MET A 15 -8.95 -1.62 1.36
CA MET A 15 -9.36 -0.58 0.41
C MET A 15 -8.96 0.83 0.88
N VAL A 16 -9.18 1.14 2.16
CA VAL A 16 -8.78 2.42 2.76
C VAL A 16 -7.26 2.59 2.68
N THR A 17 -6.48 1.56 3.03
CA THR A 17 -5.01 1.58 2.95
C THR A 17 -4.52 1.82 1.52
N LEU A 18 -5.10 1.14 0.53
CA LEU A 18 -4.75 1.32 -0.89
C LEU A 18 -5.09 2.74 -1.35
N GLY A 19 -6.25 3.27 -0.96
CA GLY A 19 -6.66 4.64 -1.26
C GLY A 19 -5.66 5.66 -0.72
N ILE A 20 -5.39 5.62 0.59
CA ILE A 20 -4.47 6.56 1.24
C ILE A 20 -3.05 6.45 0.65
N ASN A 21 -2.54 5.23 0.45
CA ASN A 21 -1.20 5.05 -0.12
C ASN A 21 -1.12 5.52 -1.57
N THR A 22 -2.17 5.33 -2.36
CA THR A 22 -2.21 5.83 -3.75
C THR A 22 -2.19 7.36 -3.76
N LEU A 23 -3.01 8.00 -2.92
CA LEU A 23 -3.00 9.47 -2.81
C LEU A 23 -1.65 10.00 -2.33
N GLY A 24 -0.96 9.29 -1.42
CA GLY A 24 0.41 9.60 -1.03
C GLY A 24 1.43 9.41 -2.16
N ALA A 25 1.33 8.31 -2.91
CA ALA A 25 2.19 7.99 -4.05
C ALA A 25 2.04 8.97 -5.22
N LEU A 26 0.85 9.55 -5.39
CA LEU A 26 0.59 10.62 -6.34
C LEU A 26 0.99 12.01 -5.83
N GLY A 27 1.50 12.11 -4.59
CA GLY A 27 1.86 13.39 -3.96
C GLY A 27 0.66 14.25 -3.57
N ILE A 28 -0.57 13.77 -3.67
CA ILE A 28 -1.78 14.55 -3.38
C ILE A 28 -1.85 14.93 -1.88
N ILE A 29 -1.41 14.03 -0.99
CA ILE A 29 -1.45 14.27 0.46
C ILE A 29 -0.33 15.21 0.92
N ASN A 30 0.87 15.10 0.32
CA ASN A 30 2.09 15.73 0.84
C ASN A 30 2.71 16.78 -0.10
N GLY A 31 2.12 17.02 -1.27
CA GLY A 31 2.68 17.85 -2.34
C GLY A 31 3.82 17.19 -3.15
N LEU A 32 4.40 16.10 -2.63
CA LEU A 32 5.45 15.31 -3.27
C LEU A 32 5.19 13.81 -3.06
N SER A 33 5.52 13.00 -4.06
CA SER A 33 5.55 11.54 -3.99
C SER A 33 6.79 11.02 -3.25
N GLN A 34 6.76 9.76 -2.77
CA GLN A 34 7.95 9.14 -2.15
C GLN A 34 9.14 9.06 -3.12
N LYS A 35 8.86 8.90 -4.42
CA LYS A 35 9.89 8.92 -5.47
C LYS A 35 10.56 10.29 -5.53
N GLU A 36 9.81 11.37 -5.59
CA GLU A 36 10.36 12.72 -5.67
C GLU A 36 11.16 13.08 -4.42
N VAL A 37 10.65 12.71 -3.23
CA VAL A 37 11.39 12.90 -1.98
C VAL A 37 12.71 12.12 -1.98
N SER A 38 12.70 10.87 -2.48
CA SER A 38 13.93 10.07 -2.64
C SER A 38 14.92 10.72 -3.63
N ASP A 39 14.42 11.20 -4.77
CA ASP A 39 15.24 11.87 -5.80
C ASP A 39 15.91 13.16 -5.27
N MET A 40 15.29 13.85 -4.30
CA MET A 40 15.82 15.09 -3.71
C MET A 40 17.00 14.89 -2.74
N PHE A 41 17.11 13.72 -2.10
CA PHE A 41 18.07 13.51 -1.01
C PHE A 41 18.94 12.28 -1.25
N PRO A 42 19.87 12.27 -2.22
CA PRO A 42 20.73 11.12 -2.49
C PRO A 42 21.80 10.97 -1.39
N THR A 43 21.50 10.16 -0.37
CA THR A 43 22.43 9.79 0.70
C THR A 43 22.75 8.29 0.64
N LEU A 44 23.75 7.84 1.39
CA LEU A 44 24.11 6.41 1.48
C LEU A 44 22.97 5.50 1.95
N ILE A 45 21.95 6.06 2.62
CA ILE A 45 20.80 5.31 3.16
C ILE A 45 19.49 5.63 2.45
N THR A 46 19.48 6.56 1.50
CA THR A 46 18.26 6.91 0.78
C THR A 46 17.95 5.78 -0.20
N PRO A 47 16.77 5.14 -0.09
CA PRO A 47 16.40 4.09 -1.02
C PRO A 47 16.22 4.67 -2.43
N SER A 48 16.57 3.88 -3.44
CA SER A 48 16.25 4.19 -4.83
C SER A 48 14.74 4.39 -5.02
N PRO A 49 14.29 5.26 -5.94
CA PRO A 49 12.89 5.35 -6.33
C PRO A 49 12.22 4.01 -6.65
N SER A 50 12.97 3.09 -7.27
CA SER A 50 12.46 1.75 -7.60
C SER A 50 12.17 0.89 -6.36
N THR A 51 12.75 1.21 -5.20
CA THR A 51 12.49 0.51 -3.94
C THR A 51 11.02 0.60 -3.54
N PHE A 52 10.32 1.67 -3.90
CA PHE A 52 8.89 1.83 -3.60
C PHE A 52 7.99 0.90 -4.42
N SER A 53 8.49 0.24 -5.48
CA SER A 53 7.72 -0.79 -6.19
C SER A 53 7.42 -2.03 -5.34
N ILE A 54 8.08 -2.21 -4.19
CA ILE A 54 7.78 -3.29 -3.23
C ILE A 54 6.31 -3.26 -2.77
N TRP A 55 5.70 -2.07 -2.73
CA TRP A 55 4.32 -1.91 -2.33
C TRP A 55 3.35 -2.67 -3.24
N SER A 56 3.61 -2.74 -4.55
CA SER A 56 2.77 -3.52 -5.47
C SER A 56 2.76 -5.02 -5.14
N VAL A 57 3.90 -5.56 -4.68
CA VAL A 57 4.00 -6.96 -4.25
C VAL A 57 3.22 -7.19 -2.97
N ILE A 58 3.41 -6.33 -1.96
CA ILE A 58 2.70 -6.40 -0.68
C ILE A 58 1.19 -6.31 -0.89
N TYR A 59 0.74 -5.33 -1.68
CA TYR A 59 -0.68 -5.16 -1.99
C TYR A 59 -1.27 -6.36 -2.72
N SER A 60 -0.53 -6.95 -3.67
CA SER A 60 -0.98 -8.17 -4.37
C SER A 60 -1.18 -9.33 -3.40
N LEU A 61 -0.23 -9.55 -2.48
CA LEU A 61 -0.34 -10.60 -1.46
C LEU A 61 -1.49 -10.34 -0.48
N LEU A 62 -1.70 -9.09 -0.05
CA LEU A 62 -2.81 -8.74 0.84
C LEU A 62 -4.17 -8.90 0.17
N ILE A 63 -4.30 -8.48 -1.10
CA ILE A 63 -5.50 -8.70 -1.90
C ILE A 63 -5.78 -10.20 -2.03
N ALA A 64 -4.78 -11.00 -2.40
CA ALA A 64 -4.93 -12.45 -2.48
C ALA A 64 -5.37 -13.07 -1.14
N SER A 65 -4.77 -12.64 -0.03
CA SER A 65 -5.13 -13.09 1.32
C SER A 65 -6.60 -12.77 1.66
N VAL A 66 -7.04 -11.54 1.42
CA VAL A 66 -8.44 -11.13 1.67
C VAL A 66 -9.41 -11.90 0.76
N LEU A 67 -9.08 -12.10 -0.51
CA LEU A 67 -9.89 -12.91 -1.43
C LEU A 67 -10.05 -14.35 -0.91
N VAL A 68 -8.97 -14.97 -0.45
CA VAL A 68 -9.03 -16.31 0.14
C VAL A 68 -9.94 -16.33 1.37
N MET A 69 -9.86 -15.33 2.26
CA MET A 69 -10.73 -15.23 3.45
C MET A 69 -12.21 -14.98 3.13
N ILE A 70 -12.52 -14.41 1.95
CA ILE A 70 -13.90 -14.20 1.51
C ILE A 70 -14.45 -15.45 0.81
N ILE A 71 -13.62 -16.21 0.11
CA ILE A 71 -14.05 -17.38 -0.64
C ILE A 71 -14.19 -18.61 0.27
N LYS A 72 -13.20 -18.85 1.14
CA LYS A 72 -13.18 -19.96 2.10
C LYS A 72 -13.75 -19.53 3.45
#